data_AF-A0A537K4R1-F1
#
_entry.id   AF-A0A537K4R1-F1
#
_cell.length_a   1.000
_cell.length_b   1.000
_cell.length_c   1.000
_cell.angle_alpha   90.00
_cell.angle_beta   90.00
_cell.angle_gamma   90.00
#
_symmetry.space_group_name_H-M   'P 1'
#
loop_
_entity.id
_entity.type
_entity.pdbx_description
1 polymer ?
#
loop_
_entity_poly.entity_id
_entity_poly.type
_entity_poly.pdbx_seq_one_letter_code
_entity_poly.pdbx_strand_id
1 'polypeptide(L)'
;MRYAAVVGLVGIVAAAVAAPPPEAPSGFDNKSNGMVDEAIHQADLKTFDEVEALDDGLGPLYNAQSCRECHQSPVSGATSQVTELRVGHRGPDGRFQEPRIPIARGTVIIAGRTLVNDRAVCPNGQFPDTEIQERVPLTETIRTTRVSLNLLGDGFVEAVADRTLIELAGRQPGESRGRIHGHAIFVPILEAPGRTGIGRFGWKDQQASLLSFSGDAYLNEMGITSRLFPDEVTALCNTAQEPNNRPGSDGLEDIDHFTRFMRAAKAPPRDAVLAATPSAVRGSQVFDSIGCAICHVRSLTTAPAGTKINGGTFTIPAVLGGKTFHPFSDFLLHDVGTGDGIVIAAQEHYGPKMRTISWKNLSIQDLQDTANRIRTAPLWGVRMQTRLMHDGASLTFRDAILRHKGEAGEVTERYQRLSHQQKEDLFQFLSSL
;
A
#
# COMPACT_ATOMS: atom_id res chain seq x y z
N MET A 1 43.56 44.81 -50.65
CA MET A 1 42.45 44.01 -50.07
C MET A 1 42.98 42.63 -49.74
N ARG A 2 43.15 42.30 -48.44
CA ARG A 2 43.58 40.98 -47.96
C ARG A 2 42.35 40.28 -47.40
N TYR A 3 41.92 39.19 -48.01
CA TYR A 3 40.84 38.35 -47.49
C TYR A 3 41.43 37.39 -46.45
N ALA A 4 40.99 37.54 -45.19
CA ALA A 4 41.28 36.59 -44.11
C ALA A 4 40.21 35.49 -44.13
N ALA A 5 40.63 34.24 -44.27
CA ALA A 5 39.76 33.07 -44.16
C ALA A 5 39.46 32.80 -42.69
N VAL A 6 38.18 32.88 -42.30
CA VAL A 6 37.69 32.46 -40.99
C VAL A 6 37.37 30.97 -41.07
N VAL A 7 38.19 30.14 -40.43
CA VAL A 7 37.92 28.72 -40.23
C VAL A 7 37.00 28.59 -39.01
N GLY A 8 35.72 28.29 -39.24
CA GLY A 8 34.75 28.00 -38.19
C GLY A 8 34.98 26.61 -37.60
N LEU A 9 35.43 26.55 -36.35
CA LEU A 9 35.45 25.31 -35.56
C LEU A 9 34.01 24.95 -35.18
N VAL A 10 33.47 23.92 -35.82
CA VAL A 10 32.22 23.28 -35.39
C VAL A 10 32.56 22.40 -34.18
N GLY A 11 32.31 22.92 -32.98
CA GLY A 11 32.41 22.15 -31.75
C GLY A 11 31.30 21.11 -31.69
N ILE A 12 31.66 19.83 -31.80
CA ILE A 12 30.76 18.70 -31.54
C ILE A 12 30.53 18.68 -30.01
N VAL A 13 29.37 19.18 -29.57
CA VAL A 13 28.91 18.96 -28.19
C VAL A 13 28.46 17.52 -28.10
N ALA A 14 29.34 16.64 -27.60
CA ALA A 14 28.96 15.30 -27.20
C ALA A 14 27.97 15.42 -26.02
N ALA A 15 26.68 15.19 -26.28
CA ALA A 15 25.70 15.03 -25.23
C ALA A 15 26.11 13.81 -24.40
N ALA A 16 26.60 14.05 -23.18
CA ALA A 16 26.90 12.97 -22.24
C ALA A 16 25.60 12.24 -21.93
N VAL A 17 25.48 10.99 -22.39
CA VAL A 17 24.40 10.10 -22.00
C VAL A 17 24.58 9.84 -20.50
N ALA A 18 23.68 10.37 -19.68
CA ALA A 18 23.71 10.14 -18.24
C ALA A 18 23.61 8.63 -17.97
N ALA A 19 24.45 8.12 -17.06
CA ALA A 19 24.37 6.72 -16.64
C ALA A 19 22.97 6.42 -16.06
N PRO A 20 22.43 5.21 -16.29
CA PRO A 20 21.14 4.85 -15.71
C PRO A 20 21.19 4.94 -14.18
N PRO A 21 20.08 5.32 -13.51
CA PRO A 21 20.05 5.37 -12.06
C PRO A 21 20.36 3.99 -11.46
N PRO A 22 21.13 3.93 -10.36
CA PRO A 22 21.49 2.66 -9.74
C PRO A 22 20.26 1.88 -9.27
N GLU A 23 20.31 0.55 -9.40
CA GLU A 23 19.25 -0.35 -8.94
C GLU A 23 19.09 -0.34 -7.42
N ALA A 24 17.84 -0.47 -6.97
CA ALA A 24 17.50 -0.68 -5.58
C ALA A 24 17.95 -2.09 -5.12
N PRO A 25 18.54 -2.21 -3.92
CA PRO A 25 18.78 -3.52 -3.30
C PRO A 25 17.49 -4.36 -3.22
N SER A 26 17.59 -5.63 -3.61
CA SER A 26 16.49 -6.58 -3.52
C SER A 26 16.90 -7.86 -2.79
N GLY A 27 15.94 -8.52 -2.13
CA GLY A 27 16.20 -9.73 -1.36
C GLY A 27 15.03 -10.15 -0.46
N PHE A 28 14.98 -11.44 -0.16
CA PHE A 28 14.16 -12.02 0.93
C PHE A 28 15.08 -12.53 2.04
N ASP A 29 16.02 -11.69 2.48
CA ASP A 29 17.08 -12.06 3.42
C ASP A 29 16.97 -11.34 4.78
N ASN A 30 15.91 -10.56 5.01
CA ASN A 30 15.70 -9.73 6.20
C ASN A 30 16.88 -8.81 6.53
N LYS A 31 17.65 -8.40 5.52
CA LYS A 31 18.77 -7.47 5.70
C LYS A 31 18.40 -6.06 5.30
N SER A 32 19.10 -5.10 5.90
CA SER A 32 18.97 -3.70 5.55
C SER A 32 19.30 -3.44 4.07
N ASN A 33 18.59 -2.49 3.48
CA ASN A 33 18.90 -1.88 2.18
C ASN A 33 20.02 -0.83 2.27
N GLY A 34 20.54 -0.57 3.48
CA GLY A 34 21.59 0.40 3.77
C GLY A 34 21.09 1.73 4.36
N MET A 35 19.79 1.92 4.54
CA MET A 35 19.24 3.13 5.20
C MET A 35 19.68 3.25 6.66
N VAL A 36 19.73 2.11 7.35
CA VAL A 36 20.29 1.96 8.69
C VAL A 36 21.29 0.82 8.67
N ASP A 37 22.16 0.73 9.68
CA ASP A 37 23.01 -0.43 9.83
C ASP A 37 22.18 -1.70 10.15
N GLU A 38 22.82 -2.85 10.01
CA GLU A 38 22.14 -4.14 10.20
C GLU A 38 21.65 -4.33 11.64
N ALA A 39 22.35 -3.80 12.65
CA ALA A 39 21.95 -3.96 14.04
C ALA A 39 20.66 -3.19 14.34
N ILE A 40 20.54 -1.96 13.83
CA ILE A 40 19.31 -1.17 13.92
C ILE A 40 18.18 -1.84 13.13
N HIS A 41 18.45 -2.35 11.92
CA HIS A 41 17.41 -3.03 11.13
C HIS A 41 16.87 -4.27 11.84
N GLN A 42 17.74 -5.08 12.45
CA GLN A 42 17.31 -6.25 13.23
C GLN A 42 16.58 -5.86 14.53
N ALA A 43 16.93 -4.73 15.15
CA ALA A 43 16.20 -4.21 16.30
C ALA A 43 14.78 -3.78 15.91
N ASP A 44 14.62 -3.01 14.81
CA ASP A 44 13.31 -2.61 14.31
C ASP A 44 12.48 -3.81 13.84
N LEU A 45 13.12 -4.82 13.22
CA LEU A 45 12.46 -6.08 12.87
C LEU A 45 11.98 -6.83 14.12
N LYS A 46 12.74 -6.81 15.22
CA LYS A 46 12.31 -7.42 16.47
C LYS A 46 11.07 -6.73 17.04
N THR A 47 11.02 -5.40 17.02
CA THR A 47 9.82 -4.63 17.39
C THR A 47 8.66 -4.94 16.45
N PHE A 48 8.89 -5.02 15.14
CA PHE A 48 7.86 -5.41 14.16
C PHE A 48 7.28 -6.82 14.43
N ASP A 49 8.13 -7.75 14.85
CA ASP A 49 7.77 -9.13 15.19
C ASP A 49 7.26 -9.30 16.64
N GLU A 50 7.25 -8.24 17.44
CA GLU A 50 6.81 -8.28 18.84
C GLU A 50 5.34 -8.67 18.94
N VAL A 51 5.02 -9.46 19.96
CA VAL A 51 3.66 -9.89 20.27
C VAL A 51 3.18 -9.05 21.43
N GLU A 52 2.27 -8.13 21.13
CA GLU A 52 1.69 -7.21 22.10
C GLU A 52 0.75 -7.93 23.06
N ALA A 53 0.81 -7.54 24.33
CA ALA A 53 -0.11 -7.95 25.36
C ALA A 53 -1.04 -6.79 25.77
N LEU A 54 -1.98 -7.07 26.68
CA LEU A 54 -2.89 -6.06 27.22
C LEU A 54 -2.16 -4.94 27.95
N ASP A 55 -1.06 -5.26 28.62
CA ASP A 55 -0.24 -4.29 29.35
C ASP A 55 0.51 -3.34 28.39
N ASP A 56 0.72 -3.76 27.14
CA ASP A 56 1.31 -2.95 26.06
C ASP A 56 0.25 -2.07 25.37
N GLY A 57 -1.03 -2.29 25.67
CA GLY A 57 -2.15 -1.52 25.12
C GLY A 57 -2.96 -2.25 24.03
N LEU A 58 -2.72 -3.55 23.79
CA LEU A 58 -3.48 -4.33 22.80
C LEU A 58 -4.99 -4.24 23.01
N GLY A 59 -5.72 -3.93 21.93
CA GLY A 59 -7.17 -3.88 21.90
C GLY A 59 -7.75 -2.60 22.51
N PRO A 60 -9.03 -2.58 22.91
CA PRO A 60 -9.84 -3.75 23.23
C PRO A 60 -10.47 -4.43 22.00
N LEU A 61 -10.42 -3.82 20.81
CA LEU A 61 -10.78 -4.43 19.53
C LEU A 61 -9.54 -4.57 18.65
N TYR A 62 -9.29 -5.76 18.10
CA TYR A 62 -8.07 -6.01 17.32
C TYR A 62 -8.23 -7.21 16.36
N ASN A 63 -7.36 -7.28 15.36
CA ASN A 63 -7.23 -8.39 14.43
C ASN A 63 -6.02 -9.27 14.75
N ALA A 64 -4.89 -8.67 15.12
CA ALA A 64 -3.64 -9.39 15.32
C ALA A 64 -2.89 -8.88 16.57
N GLN A 65 -1.94 -9.66 17.06
CA GLN A 65 -1.08 -9.27 18.20
C GLN A 65 0.33 -8.85 17.77
N SER A 66 0.65 -8.98 16.48
CA SER A 66 1.96 -8.62 15.93
C SER A 66 1.81 -8.26 14.47
N CYS A 67 2.63 -7.34 13.96
CA CYS A 67 2.67 -7.05 12.53
C CYS A 67 3.01 -8.32 11.72
N ARG A 68 3.85 -9.19 12.29
CA ARG A 68 4.23 -10.47 11.67
C ARG A 68 3.07 -11.43 11.49
N GLU A 69 2.03 -11.42 12.32
CA GLU A 69 0.89 -12.33 12.12
C GLU A 69 0.24 -12.13 10.74
N CYS A 70 0.25 -10.88 10.25
CA CYS A 70 -0.28 -10.50 8.94
C CYS A 70 0.81 -10.42 7.86
N HIS A 71 2.06 -10.10 8.19
CA HIS A 71 3.12 -9.80 7.22
C HIS A 71 4.32 -10.76 7.36
N GLN A 72 4.26 -11.97 6.78
CA GLN A 72 5.20 -13.05 7.12
C GLN A 72 5.60 -14.05 6.02
N SER A 73 5.23 -13.86 4.75
CA SER A 73 5.54 -14.84 3.69
C SER A 73 6.21 -14.23 2.46
N PRO A 74 7.47 -14.59 2.13
CA PRO A 74 8.27 -15.68 2.73
C PRO A 74 9.04 -15.27 4.01
N VAL A 75 9.07 -13.99 4.35
CA VAL A 75 9.80 -13.43 5.50
C VAL A 75 8.97 -12.34 6.17
N SER A 76 9.34 -11.91 7.39
CA SER A 76 8.68 -10.79 8.07
C SER A 76 8.65 -9.52 7.21
N GLY A 77 7.51 -8.82 7.21
CA GLY A 77 7.24 -7.67 6.35
C GLY A 77 6.74 -8.02 4.96
N ALA A 78 6.81 -9.29 4.54
CA ALA A 78 6.25 -9.70 3.25
C ALA A 78 4.72 -9.92 3.33
N THR A 79 4.09 -10.28 2.22
CA THR A 79 2.63 -10.56 2.17
C THR A 79 2.26 -11.84 2.94
N SER A 80 0.96 -12.11 3.12
CA SER A 80 0.47 -13.40 3.60
C SER A 80 -0.93 -13.67 3.08
N GLN A 81 -1.50 -14.83 3.42
CA GLN A 81 -2.90 -15.17 3.14
C GLN A 81 -3.90 -14.59 4.16
N VAL A 82 -3.43 -13.87 5.19
CA VAL A 82 -4.29 -13.29 6.22
C VAL A 82 -5.17 -12.20 5.60
N THR A 83 -6.42 -12.16 6.02
CA THR A 83 -7.40 -11.21 5.51
C THR A 83 -8.10 -10.47 6.64
N GLU A 84 -8.35 -9.20 6.43
CA GLU A 84 -9.24 -8.38 7.26
C GLU A 84 -10.65 -8.31 6.64
N LEU A 85 -11.68 -8.15 7.49
CA LEU A 85 -13.07 -8.00 7.07
C LEU A 85 -13.45 -6.51 6.98
N ARG A 86 -13.95 -6.08 5.82
CA ARG A 86 -14.50 -4.73 5.61
C ARG A 86 -15.98 -4.80 5.28
N VAL A 87 -16.78 -3.93 5.88
CA VAL A 87 -18.23 -3.90 5.67
C VAL A 87 -18.78 -2.48 5.53
N GLY A 88 -20.01 -2.40 5.03
CA GLY A 88 -20.85 -1.20 4.98
C GLY A 88 -22.12 -1.45 4.18
N HIS A 89 -22.80 -0.40 3.75
CA HIS A 89 -24.00 -0.51 2.94
C HIS A 89 -24.18 0.67 1.98
N ARG A 90 -25.15 0.56 1.07
CA ARG A 90 -25.60 1.72 0.29
C ARG A 90 -26.74 2.43 1.02
N GLY A 91 -26.58 3.72 1.21
CA GLY A 91 -27.64 4.58 1.72
C GLY A 91 -28.78 4.77 0.71
N PRO A 92 -29.85 5.47 1.11
CA PRO A 92 -30.98 5.78 0.22
C PRO A 92 -30.60 6.60 -1.02
N ASP A 93 -29.49 7.35 -0.97
CA ASP A 93 -28.94 8.12 -2.09
C ASP A 93 -28.00 7.29 -3.00
N GLY A 94 -27.88 5.98 -2.74
CA GLY A 94 -27.01 5.06 -3.47
C GLY A 94 -25.52 5.15 -3.11
N ARG A 95 -25.13 6.08 -2.23
CA ARG A 95 -23.75 6.24 -1.78
C ARG A 95 -23.39 5.23 -0.69
N PHE A 96 -22.11 4.94 -0.57
CA PHE A 96 -21.61 4.12 0.51
C PHE A 96 -21.83 4.81 1.86
N GLN A 97 -22.22 4.03 2.86
CA GLN A 97 -22.29 4.44 4.26
C GLN A 97 -21.49 3.46 5.10
N GLU A 98 -20.67 4.02 5.98
CA GLU A 98 -19.90 3.27 6.97
C GLU A 98 -20.86 2.52 7.91
N PRO A 99 -20.50 1.30 8.34
CA PRO A 99 -21.34 0.49 9.22
C PRO A 99 -21.54 1.13 10.58
N ARG A 100 -22.64 0.73 11.22
CA ARG A 100 -22.94 1.03 12.63
C ARG A 100 -23.07 -0.28 13.38
N ILE A 101 -22.01 -0.71 14.04
CA ILE A 101 -21.93 -2.04 14.67
C ILE A 101 -22.24 -1.91 16.16
N PRO A 102 -23.38 -2.44 16.64
CA PRO A 102 -23.69 -2.48 18.06
C PRO A 102 -22.83 -3.53 18.77
N ILE A 103 -22.18 -3.10 19.85
CA ILE A 103 -21.45 -3.97 20.78
C ILE A 103 -22.08 -3.84 22.18
N ALA A 104 -21.67 -4.69 23.13
CA ALA A 104 -22.16 -4.64 24.52
C ALA A 104 -23.69 -4.60 24.63
N ARG A 105 -24.36 -5.51 23.91
CA ARG A 105 -25.84 -5.61 23.85
C ARG A 105 -26.51 -4.33 23.31
N GLY A 106 -25.79 -3.56 22.49
CA GLY A 106 -26.29 -2.37 21.80
C GLY A 106 -26.13 -1.06 22.56
N THR A 107 -25.45 -1.04 23.70
CA THR A 107 -25.22 0.20 24.46
C THR A 107 -24.14 1.09 23.85
N VAL A 108 -23.23 0.51 23.06
CA VAL A 108 -22.18 1.23 22.33
C VAL A 108 -22.27 0.86 20.85
N ILE A 109 -22.07 1.85 19.98
CA ILE A 109 -22.04 1.70 18.53
C ILE A 109 -20.64 2.04 18.03
N ILE A 110 -19.99 1.09 17.38
CA ILE A 110 -18.77 1.34 16.60
C ILE A 110 -19.20 1.91 15.24
N ALA A 111 -18.63 3.07 14.86
CA ALA A 111 -18.98 3.80 13.65
C ALA A 111 -17.78 4.62 13.12
N GLY A 112 -17.89 5.17 11.91
CA GLY A 112 -16.84 5.97 11.28
C GLY A 112 -15.69 5.14 10.68
N ARG A 113 -15.88 3.82 10.61
CA ARG A 113 -14.90 2.85 10.11
C ARG A 113 -15.59 1.73 9.35
N THR A 114 -14.85 1.07 8.48
CA THR A 114 -15.27 -0.05 7.64
C THR A 114 -14.69 -1.37 8.12
N LEU A 115 -13.55 -1.33 8.83
CA LEU A 115 -12.92 -2.49 9.43
C LEU A 115 -13.80 -3.07 10.54
N VAL A 116 -13.89 -4.40 10.55
CA VAL A 116 -14.48 -5.19 11.64
C VAL A 116 -13.36 -5.99 12.25
N ASN A 117 -13.15 -5.85 13.56
CA ASN A 117 -12.12 -6.60 14.26
C ASN A 117 -12.60 -8.02 14.60
N ASP A 118 -11.80 -9.01 14.23
CA ASP A 118 -12.10 -10.44 14.46
C ASP A 118 -11.94 -10.87 15.92
N ARG A 119 -11.28 -10.04 16.74
CA ARG A 119 -11.02 -10.31 18.16
C ARG A 119 -11.38 -9.11 19.01
N ALA A 120 -11.75 -9.43 20.24
CA ALA A 120 -12.02 -8.46 21.29
C ALA A 120 -11.52 -8.99 22.63
N VAL A 121 -11.02 -8.09 23.46
CA VAL A 121 -10.61 -8.38 24.83
C VAL A 121 -11.26 -7.40 25.79
N CYS A 122 -11.80 -7.94 26.88
CA CYS A 122 -12.39 -7.15 27.95
C CYS A 122 -11.94 -7.73 29.29
N PRO A 123 -11.18 -6.96 30.11
CA PRO A 123 -10.73 -7.44 31.41
C PRO A 123 -11.90 -7.73 32.36
N ASN A 124 -12.31 -9.00 32.47
CA ASN A 124 -13.50 -9.45 33.22
C ASN A 124 -13.56 -8.97 34.67
N GLY A 125 -12.42 -8.73 35.32
CA GLY A 125 -12.38 -8.22 36.69
C GLY A 125 -12.93 -6.79 36.83
N GLN A 126 -12.67 -5.93 35.83
CA GLN A 126 -13.13 -4.54 35.80
C GLN A 126 -14.46 -4.39 35.05
N PHE A 127 -14.73 -5.27 34.09
CA PHE A 127 -15.90 -5.24 33.22
C PHE A 127 -16.64 -6.59 33.22
N PRO A 128 -17.24 -7.01 34.36
CA PRO A 128 -17.96 -8.27 34.42
C PRO A 128 -19.11 -8.28 33.40
N ASP A 129 -19.32 -9.44 32.76
CA ASP A 129 -20.42 -9.72 31.82
C ASP A 129 -20.52 -8.78 30.59
N THR A 130 -19.44 -8.07 30.27
CA THR A 130 -19.34 -7.17 29.12
C THR A 130 -18.71 -7.88 27.92
N GLU A 131 -19.45 -7.99 26.82
CA GLU A 131 -18.98 -8.55 25.55
C GLU A 131 -18.96 -7.47 24.47
N ILE A 132 -17.79 -7.25 23.86
CA ILE A 132 -17.64 -6.19 22.85
C ILE A 132 -17.31 -6.72 21.45
N GLN A 133 -17.29 -8.04 21.25
CA GLN A 133 -16.97 -8.64 19.96
C GLN A 133 -17.89 -8.07 18.86
N GLU A 134 -17.28 -7.48 17.85
CA GLU A 134 -18.01 -6.94 16.72
C GLU A 134 -18.70 -8.06 15.94
N ARG A 135 -19.96 -7.82 15.57
CA ARG A 135 -20.77 -8.73 14.76
C ARG A 135 -21.46 -7.95 13.66
N VAL A 136 -21.15 -8.29 12.41
CA VAL A 136 -21.68 -7.60 11.22
C VAL A 136 -23.21 -7.60 11.23
N PRO A 137 -23.87 -6.43 11.31
CA PRO A 137 -25.32 -6.33 11.21
C PRO A 137 -25.84 -6.78 9.84
N LEU A 138 -27.09 -7.25 9.80
CA LEU A 138 -27.75 -7.60 8.53
C LEU A 138 -27.94 -6.40 7.60
N THR A 139 -27.93 -5.18 8.14
CA THR A 139 -27.99 -3.92 7.38
C THR A 139 -26.74 -3.69 6.54
N GLU A 140 -25.60 -4.26 6.92
CA GLU A 140 -24.33 -4.10 6.20
C GLU A 140 -24.27 -5.11 5.07
N THR A 141 -24.76 -4.73 3.90
CA THR A 141 -24.90 -5.61 2.73
C THR A 141 -23.67 -5.64 1.83
N ILE A 142 -22.75 -4.69 1.96
CA ILE A 142 -21.44 -4.71 1.31
C ILE A 142 -20.47 -5.35 2.30
N ARG A 143 -19.88 -6.47 1.91
CA ARG A 143 -18.97 -7.27 2.74
C ARG A 143 -17.85 -7.80 1.87
N THR A 144 -16.62 -7.58 2.27
CA THR A 144 -15.43 -8.03 1.53
C THR A 144 -14.31 -8.40 2.49
N THR A 145 -13.37 -9.19 2.00
CA THR A 145 -12.07 -9.39 2.64
C THR A 145 -10.99 -8.62 1.91
N ARG A 146 -9.93 -8.24 2.62
CA ARG A 146 -8.70 -7.70 2.01
C ARG A 146 -7.48 -8.45 2.54
N VAL A 147 -6.64 -8.95 1.66
CA VAL A 147 -5.41 -9.70 1.98
C VAL A 147 -4.31 -8.76 2.48
N SER A 148 -3.51 -9.19 3.46
CA SER A 148 -2.36 -8.44 3.96
C SER A 148 -1.31 -8.18 2.87
N LEU A 149 -0.95 -6.91 2.70
CA LEU A 149 -0.03 -6.44 1.66
C LEU A 149 1.43 -6.79 1.98
N ASN A 150 2.27 -6.85 0.94
CA ASN A 150 3.73 -6.85 1.12
C ASN A 150 4.22 -5.44 1.46
N LEU A 151 5.05 -5.30 2.49
CA LEU A 151 5.67 -4.05 2.94
C LEU A 151 7.13 -3.92 2.49
N LEU A 152 7.75 -5.01 2.03
CA LEU A 152 9.14 -5.00 1.56
C LEU A 152 9.28 -4.09 0.33
N GLY A 153 10.29 -3.22 0.36
CA GLY A 153 10.56 -2.26 -0.71
C GLY A 153 9.74 -0.98 -0.66
N ASP A 154 8.83 -0.82 0.30
CA ASP A 154 7.96 0.35 0.38
C ASP A 154 8.72 1.65 0.70
N GLY A 155 9.93 1.58 1.26
CA GLY A 155 10.82 2.74 1.34
C GLY A 155 11.15 3.36 -0.03
N PHE A 156 11.27 2.54 -1.08
CA PHE A 156 11.45 3.03 -2.45
C PHE A 156 10.15 3.59 -3.02
N VAL A 157 9.00 2.97 -2.69
CA VAL A 157 7.67 3.45 -3.10
C VAL A 157 7.34 4.81 -2.47
N GLU A 158 7.63 5.00 -1.19
CA GLU A 158 7.51 6.28 -0.49
C GLU A 158 8.38 7.35 -1.16
N ALA A 159 9.59 6.97 -1.58
CA ALA A 159 10.55 7.86 -2.22
C ALA A 159 10.22 8.22 -3.68
N VAL A 160 9.16 7.67 -4.30
CA VAL A 160 8.68 8.11 -5.63
C VAL A 160 8.04 9.50 -5.51
N ALA A 161 8.34 10.42 -6.42
CA ALA A 161 7.70 11.73 -6.41
C ALA A 161 6.20 11.61 -6.75
N ASP A 162 5.34 12.34 -6.04
CA ASP A 162 3.90 12.48 -6.35
C ASP A 162 3.65 12.80 -7.82
N ARG A 163 4.48 13.67 -8.38
CA ARG A 163 4.43 14.05 -9.79
C ARG A 163 4.59 12.86 -10.73
N THR A 164 5.41 11.87 -10.39
CA THR A 164 5.57 10.66 -11.20
C THR A 164 4.25 9.91 -11.33
N LEU A 165 3.52 9.74 -10.22
CA LEU A 165 2.24 9.03 -10.19
C LEU A 165 1.14 9.81 -10.94
N ILE A 166 1.10 11.13 -10.77
CA ILE A 166 0.20 12.02 -11.52
C ILE A 166 0.47 11.93 -13.03
N GLU A 167 1.73 11.93 -13.43
CA GLU A 167 2.08 11.83 -14.84
C GLU A 167 1.79 10.45 -15.42
N LEU A 168 1.92 9.36 -14.65
CA LEU A 168 1.48 8.02 -15.07
C LEU A 168 -0.03 8.01 -15.34
N ALA A 169 -0.84 8.49 -14.39
CA ALA A 169 -2.28 8.63 -14.56
C ALA A 169 -2.65 9.42 -15.84
N GLY A 170 -1.96 10.52 -16.10
CA GLY A 170 -2.20 11.38 -17.26
C GLY A 170 -1.87 10.75 -18.62
N ARG A 171 -1.00 9.74 -18.68
CA ARG A 171 -0.59 9.06 -19.93
C ARG A 171 -1.54 7.92 -20.32
N GLN A 172 -2.12 7.24 -19.32
CA GLN A 172 -2.92 6.02 -19.52
C GLN A 172 -4.09 6.17 -20.51
N PRO A 173 -4.85 7.28 -20.56
CA PRO A 173 -5.89 7.45 -21.57
C PRO A 173 -5.34 7.45 -23.00
N GLY A 174 -4.16 8.04 -23.24
CA GLY A 174 -3.50 8.03 -24.54
C GLY A 174 -3.04 6.63 -24.96
N GLU A 175 -2.53 5.85 -24.00
CA GLU A 175 -2.02 4.48 -24.22
C GLU A 175 -3.13 3.44 -24.37
N SER A 176 -4.33 3.74 -23.88
CA SER A 176 -5.47 2.81 -23.82
C SER A 176 -6.66 3.21 -24.71
N ARG A 177 -6.51 4.25 -25.54
CA ARG A 177 -7.62 4.84 -26.32
C ARG A 177 -8.80 5.29 -25.44
N GLY A 178 -8.47 5.87 -24.30
CA GLY A 178 -9.42 6.45 -23.35
C GLY A 178 -10.13 5.44 -22.47
N ARG A 179 -9.59 4.22 -22.29
CA ARG A 179 -10.23 3.17 -21.47
C ARG A 179 -9.70 3.09 -20.04
N ILE A 180 -8.39 3.28 -19.85
CA ILE A 180 -7.72 3.18 -18.56
C ILE A 180 -7.46 4.59 -18.03
N HIS A 181 -7.88 4.83 -16.78
CA HIS A 181 -7.81 6.12 -16.10
C HIS A 181 -7.45 5.89 -14.63
N GLY A 182 -6.16 5.72 -14.36
CA GLY A 182 -5.66 5.61 -12.99
C GLY A 182 -5.93 6.90 -12.22
N HIS A 183 -6.34 6.74 -10.97
CA HIS A 183 -6.65 7.85 -10.10
C HIS A 183 -5.53 8.04 -9.08
N ALA A 184 -4.73 9.10 -9.27
CA ALA A 184 -3.73 9.57 -8.30
C ALA A 184 -4.43 10.43 -7.23
N ILE A 185 -4.84 9.80 -6.14
CA ILE A 185 -5.68 10.43 -5.11
C ILE A 185 -4.84 11.22 -4.09
N PHE A 186 -5.26 12.44 -3.74
CA PHE A 186 -4.64 13.20 -2.64
C PHE A 186 -5.23 12.76 -1.30
N VAL A 187 -4.37 12.33 -0.38
CA VAL A 187 -4.74 11.91 0.99
C VAL A 187 -3.93 12.67 2.04
N PRO A 188 -4.46 12.88 3.26
CA PRO A 188 -3.75 13.48 4.38
C PRO A 188 -2.40 12.82 4.69
N ILE A 189 -1.45 13.65 5.14
CA ILE A 189 -0.20 13.19 5.78
C ILE A 189 -0.31 13.57 7.24
N LEU A 190 -0.51 12.60 8.13
CA LEU A 190 -0.89 12.85 9.51
C LEU A 190 0.27 13.44 10.33
N GLU A 191 1.51 13.08 10.00
CA GLU A 191 2.68 13.72 10.60
C GLU A 191 2.92 15.16 10.12
N ALA A 192 2.16 15.65 9.12
CA ALA A 192 2.22 17.01 8.60
C ALA A 192 0.81 17.62 8.42
N PRO A 193 0.10 17.96 9.52
CA PRO A 193 -1.27 18.45 9.46
C PRO A 193 -1.49 19.59 8.45
N GLY A 194 -2.57 19.49 7.67
CA GLY A 194 -2.91 20.42 6.57
C GLY A 194 -2.20 20.12 5.24
N ARG A 195 -1.25 19.17 5.21
CA ARG A 195 -0.58 18.70 4.00
C ARG A 195 -1.19 17.38 3.52
N THR A 196 -1.22 17.20 2.21
CA THR A 196 -1.56 15.95 1.54
C THR A 196 -0.40 15.50 0.66
N GLY A 197 -0.43 14.23 0.29
CA GLY A 197 0.40 13.63 -0.75
C GLY A 197 -0.43 12.69 -1.60
N ILE A 198 0.15 12.18 -2.70
CA ILE A 198 -0.50 11.15 -3.49
C ILE A 198 -0.46 9.82 -2.74
N GLY A 199 -1.65 9.28 -2.48
CA GLY A 199 -1.85 7.97 -1.85
C GLY A 199 -1.17 6.85 -2.63
N ARG A 200 -0.58 5.90 -1.89
CA ARG A 200 0.16 4.76 -2.46
C ARG A 200 0.25 3.53 -1.55
N PHE A 201 -0.25 3.64 -0.32
CA PHE A 201 -0.22 2.57 0.69
C PHE A 201 -1.65 2.19 1.11
N GLY A 202 -1.85 0.90 1.34
CA GLY A 202 -3.17 0.29 1.51
C GLY A 202 -3.85 -0.08 0.19
N TRP A 203 -4.94 -0.85 0.26
CA TRP A 203 -5.68 -1.29 -0.94
C TRP A 203 -6.46 -0.17 -1.64
N LYS A 204 -6.74 0.93 -0.92
CA LYS A 204 -7.46 2.10 -1.42
C LYS A 204 -6.55 3.32 -1.56
N ASP A 205 -5.23 3.16 -1.50
CA ASP A 205 -4.29 4.29 -1.48
C ASP A 205 -4.59 5.29 -0.36
N GLN A 206 -5.11 4.80 0.76
CA GLN A 206 -5.58 5.66 1.85
C GLN A 206 -4.43 6.40 2.56
N GLN A 207 -3.17 5.97 2.43
CA GLN A 207 -2.02 6.63 3.05
C GLN A 207 -0.96 7.03 2.01
N ALA A 208 -0.34 8.20 2.20
CA ALA A 208 0.74 8.72 1.34
C ALA A 208 2.15 8.52 1.92
N SER A 209 2.26 8.26 3.22
CA SER A 209 3.51 8.16 3.97
C SER A 209 3.53 6.93 4.87
N LEU A 210 4.71 6.31 5.03
CA LEU A 210 4.85 5.10 5.84
C LEU A 210 4.59 5.33 7.33
N LEU A 211 4.87 6.53 7.85
CA LEU A 211 4.58 6.85 9.25
C LEU A 211 3.08 6.95 9.54
N SER A 212 2.33 7.66 8.69
CA SER A 212 0.86 7.65 8.75
C SER A 212 0.30 6.22 8.58
N PHE A 213 0.88 5.42 7.69
CA PHE A 213 0.49 4.01 7.49
C PHE A 213 0.74 3.14 8.72
N SER A 214 1.90 3.26 9.37
CA SER A 214 2.19 2.54 10.62
C SER A 214 1.21 2.91 11.73
N GLY A 215 0.92 4.21 11.93
CA GLY A 215 -0.05 4.63 12.94
C GLY A 215 -1.48 4.14 12.65
N ASP A 216 -1.90 4.18 11.39
CA ASP A 216 -3.22 3.73 10.95
C ASP A 216 -3.41 2.23 11.20
N ALA A 217 -2.42 1.42 10.84
CA ALA A 217 -2.45 -0.02 11.07
C ALA A 217 -2.38 -0.38 12.56
N TYR A 218 -1.57 0.30 13.35
CA TYR A 218 -1.39 -0.04 14.77
C TYR A 218 -2.67 0.16 15.58
N LEU A 219 -3.41 1.25 15.31
CA LEU A 219 -4.74 1.44 15.89
C LEU A 219 -5.74 0.43 15.32
N ASN A 220 -5.86 0.35 13.99
CA ASN A 220 -6.98 -0.38 13.38
C ASN A 220 -6.85 -1.90 13.50
N GLU A 221 -5.64 -2.44 13.41
CA GLU A 221 -5.37 -3.89 13.44
C GLU A 221 -5.03 -4.41 14.83
N MET A 222 -4.49 -3.58 15.72
CA MET A 222 -3.97 -4.03 17.02
C MET A 222 -4.58 -3.28 18.22
N GLY A 223 -5.31 -2.18 17.99
CA GLY A 223 -5.90 -1.37 19.05
C GLY A 223 -4.87 -0.54 19.82
N ILE A 224 -3.69 -0.29 19.26
CA ILE A 224 -2.64 0.48 19.94
C ILE A 224 -2.60 1.89 19.36
N THR A 225 -2.91 2.86 20.21
CA THR A 225 -2.94 4.28 19.87
C THR A 225 -1.53 4.86 19.85
N SER A 226 -1.33 5.92 19.08
CA SER A 226 -0.03 6.58 18.91
C SER A 226 -0.17 8.09 18.92
N ARG A 227 0.95 8.81 18.81
CA ARG A 227 0.88 10.28 18.65
C ARG A 227 0.07 10.75 17.43
N LEU A 228 -0.07 9.90 16.39
CA LEU A 228 -0.86 10.22 15.19
C LEU A 228 -2.34 9.84 15.35
N PHE A 229 -2.62 8.83 16.16
CA PHE A 229 -3.95 8.31 16.45
C PHE A 229 -4.10 8.14 17.96
N PRO A 230 -4.37 9.21 18.71
CA PRO A 230 -4.27 9.21 20.17
C PRO A 230 -5.52 8.71 20.90
N ASP A 231 -6.57 8.35 20.15
CA ASP A 231 -7.88 8.01 20.69
C ASP A 231 -8.23 6.57 20.30
N GLU A 232 -8.58 5.74 21.28
CA GLU A 232 -9.02 4.36 21.08
C GLU A 232 -10.39 4.31 20.36
N VAL A 233 -10.65 3.25 19.58
CA VAL A 233 -11.91 3.01 18.85
C VAL A 233 -13.11 2.97 19.81
N THR A 234 -12.92 2.41 21.01
CA THR A 234 -13.94 2.37 22.06
C THR A 234 -13.36 2.57 23.45
N ALA A 235 -13.99 3.43 24.24
CA ALA A 235 -13.64 3.58 25.66
C ALA A 235 -14.12 2.40 26.53
N LEU A 236 -15.08 1.60 26.04
CA LEU A 236 -15.55 0.42 26.75
C LEU A 236 -14.49 -0.68 26.71
N CYS A 237 -14.21 -1.29 27.88
CA CYS A 237 -13.14 -2.28 28.07
C CYS A 237 -11.72 -1.75 27.89
N ASN A 238 -11.53 -0.46 27.60
CA ASN A 238 -10.22 0.15 27.55
C ASN A 238 -9.69 0.38 28.97
N THR A 239 -8.56 -0.24 29.29
CA THR A 239 -7.84 -0.09 30.57
C THR A 239 -6.51 0.62 30.43
N ALA A 240 -6.04 0.88 29.20
CA ALA A 240 -4.78 1.52 28.94
C ALA A 240 -4.89 3.05 29.06
N GLN A 241 -3.75 3.71 29.28
CA GLN A 241 -3.67 5.16 29.24
C GLN A 241 -3.26 5.63 27.85
N GLU A 242 -4.15 6.35 27.17
CA GLU A 242 -3.88 6.80 25.81
C GLU A 242 -3.02 8.10 25.72
N PRO A 243 -2.18 8.24 24.68
CA PRO A 243 -1.80 7.19 23.75
C PRO A 243 -0.98 6.08 24.44
N ASN A 244 -1.18 4.82 24.10
CA ASN A 244 -0.53 3.69 24.79
C ASN A 244 0.79 3.25 24.11
N ASN A 245 1.02 3.60 22.84
CA ASN A 245 2.37 3.65 22.27
C ASN A 245 3.15 4.86 22.83
N ARG A 246 4.27 4.60 23.51
CA ARG A 246 5.11 5.62 24.14
C ARG A 246 6.55 5.49 23.67
N PRO A 247 7.29 6.61 23.57
CA PRO A 247 8.69 6.56 23.22
C PRO A 247 9.51 5.68 24.17
N GLY A 248 10.28 4.77 23.59
CA GLY A 248 11.26 3.95 24.30
C GLY A 248 12.49 4.75 24.75
N SER A 249 13.51 4.04 25.23
CA SER A 249 14.75 4.66 25.72
C SER A 249 15.59 5.37 24.64
N ASP A 250 15.35 5.08 23.38
CA ASP A 250 15.96 5.76 22.23
C ASP A 250 15.13 6.96 21.73
N GLY A 251 13.98 7.23 22.37
CA GLY A 251 13.09 8.33 22.05
C GLY A 251 12.16 8.07 20.86
N LEU A 252 12.06 6.83 20.38
CA LEU A 252 11.18 6.43 19.28
C LEU A 252 9.95 5.67 19.80
N GLU A 253 8.79 5.89 19.19
CA GLU A 253 7.59 5.06 19.37
C GLU A 253 7.66 3.84 18.44
N ASP A 254 6.87 2.80 18.68
CA ASP A 254 6.88 1.60 17.83
C ASP A 254 6.52 1.91 16.37
N ILE A 255 5.65 2.91 16.12
CA ILE A 255 5.34 3.35 14.76
C ILE A 255 6.56 3.93 14.03
N ASP A 256 7.55 4.47 14.75
CA ASP A 256 8.82 4.91 14.17
C ASP A 256 9.72 3.70 13.82
N HIS A 257 9.75 2.69 14.69
CA HIS A 257 10.46 1.43 14.43
C HIS A 257 9.87 0.70 13.22
N PHE A 258 8.54 0.54 13.15
CA PHE A 258 7.85 -0.06 12.00
C PHE A 258 8.15 0.71 10.71
N THR A 259 8.07 2.04 10.77
CA THR A 259 8.36 2.91 9.62
C THR A 259 9.81 2.76 9.18
N ARG A 260 10.77 2.73 10.11
CA ARG A 260 12.19 2.62 9.80
C ARG A 260 12.53 1.23 9.25
N PHE A 261 11.91 0.17 9.78
CA PHE A 261 11.99 -1.18 9.23
C PHE A 261 11.53 -1.21 7.77
N MET A 262 10.33 -0.71 7.47
CA MET A 262 9.78 -0.70 6.09
C MET A 262 10.63 0.14 5.13
N ARG A 263 11.13 1.30 5.58
CA ARG A 263 12.03 2.14 4.77
C ARG A 263 13.40 1.51 4.54
N ALA A 264 13.88 0.70 5.49
CA ALA A 264 15.15 -0.01 5.41
C ALA A 264 15.03 -1.40 4.74
N ALA A 265 13.84 -1.88 4.44
CA ALA A 265 13.64 -3.17 3.79
C ALA A 265 14.09 -3.12 2.31
N LYS A 266 14.65 -4.23 1.83
CA LYS A 266 14.95 -4.43 0.41
C LYS A 266 13.67 -4.66 -0.40
N ALA A 267 13.71 -4.36 -1.69
CA ALA A 267 12.62 -4.72 -2.58
C ALA A 267 12.53 -6.25 -2.77
N PRO A 268 11.34 -6.81 -3.04
CA PRO A 268 11.21 -8.20 -3.45
C PRO A 268 12.08 -8.50 -4.70
N PRO A 269 12.92 -9.54 -4.66
CA PRO A 269 13.80 -9.88 -5.77
C PRO A 269 13.04 -10.63 -6.87
N ARG A 270 13.45 -10.41 -8.11
CA ARG A 270 13.05 -11.24 -9.25
C ARG A 270 13.81 -12.58 -9.22
N ASP A 271 13.18 -13.67 -9.66
CA ASP A 271 13.90 -14.91 -9.95
C ASP A 271 14.70 -14.76 -11.25
N ALA A 272 16.00 -14.49 -11.10
CA ALA A 272 16.90 -14.25 -12.23
C ALA A 272 17.08 -15.47 -13.14
N VAL A 273 17.01 -16.69 -12.59
CA VAL A 273 17.15 -17.93 -13.36
C VAL A 273 15.92 -18.12 -14.23
N LEU A 274 14.73 -17.98 -13.64
CA LEU A 274 13.48 -18.13 -14.36
C LEU A 274 13.28 -17.00 -15.39
N ALA A 275 13.62 -15.77 -15.02
CA ALA A 275 13.55 -14.59 -15.89
C ALA A 275 14.44 -14.72 -17.14
N ALA A 276 15.55 -15.46 -17.06
CA ALA A 276 16.47 -15.68 -18.17
C ALA A 276 15.98 -16.77 -19.16
N THR A 277 14.95 -17.53 -18.82
CA THR A 277 14.43 -18.57 -19.71
C THR A 277 13.82 -17.96 -20.98
N PRO A 278 13.94 -18.62 -22.16
CA PRO A 278 13.32 -18.13 -23.38
C PRO A 278 11.80 -17.92 -23.27
N SER A 279 11.13 -18.73 -22.45
CA SER A 279 9.69 -18.62 -22.19
C SER A 279 9.35 -17.35 -21.40
N ALA A 280 10.05 -17.06 -20.30
CA ALA A 280 9.84 -15.82 -19.54
C ALA A 280 10.18 -14.56 -20.35
N VAL A 281 11.19 -14.61 -21.23
CA VAL A 281 11.52 -13.49 -22.13
C VAL A 281 10.38 -13.22 -23.11
N ARG A 282 9.82 -14.25 -23.76
CA ARG A 282 8.65 -14.10 -24.62
C ARG A 282 7.42 -13.64 -23.82
N GLY A 283 7.23 -14.17 -22.62
CA GLY A 283 6.14 -13.77 -21.71
C GLY A 283 6.18 -12.30 -21.33
N SER A 284 7.39 -11.78 -21.09
CA SER A 284 7.59 -10.35 -20.86
C SER A 284 7.15 -9.52 -22.07
N GLN A 285 7.42 -9.97 -23.30
CA GLN A 285 6.96 -9.27 -24.51
C GLN A 285 5.43 -9.35 -24.65
N VAL A 286 4.83 -10.52 -24.34
CA VAL A 286 3.38 -10.71 -24.33
C VAL A 286 2.73 -9.71 -23.36
N PHE A 287 3.26 -9.59 -22.14
CA PHE A 287 2.79 -8.66 -21.11
C PHE A 287 2.67 -7.22 -21.62
N ASP A 288 3.68 -6.71 -22.34
CA ASP A 288 3.63 -5.38 -22.94
C ASP A 288 2.60 -5.33 -24.09
N SER A 289 2.65 -6.31 -24.99
CA SER A 289 1.83 -6.33 -26.21
C SER A 289 0.32 -6.34 -25.95
N ILE A 290 -0.13 -6.99 -24.87
CA ILE A 290 -1.55 -7.05 -24.52
C ILE A 290 -2.00 -5.84 -23.71
N GLY A 291 -1.07 -5.09 -23.13
CA GLY A 291 -1.33 -3.83 -22.41
C GLY A 291 -1.29 -3.95 -20.88
N CYS A 292 -0.78 -5.03 -20.30
CA CYS A 292 -0.64 -5.16 -18.84
C CYS A 292 0.22 -4.02 -18.26
N ALA A 293 1.28 -3.63 -18.99
CA ALA A 293 2.24 -2.62 -18.57
C ALA A 293 1.68 -1.19 -18.48
N ILE A 294 0.44 -0.94 -18.92
CA ILE A 294 -0.22 0.38 -18.81
C ILE A 294 -0.52 0.70 -17.33
N CYS A 295 -0.96 -0.30 -16.55
CA CYS A 295 -1.17 -0.19 -15.10
C CYS A 295 -0.02 -0.83 -14.31
N HIS A 296 0.43 -2.02 -14.74
CA HIS A 296 1.54 -2.72 -14.10
C HIS A 296 2.90 -2.22 -14.63
N VAL A 297 3.17 -0.94 -14.40
CA VAL A 297 4.36 -0.23 -14.88
C VAL A 297 5.63 -0.92 -14.36
N ARG A 298 6.50 -1.32 -15.29
CA ARG A 298 7.66 -2.19 -15.01
C ARG A 298 8.59 -1.63 -13.96
N SER A 299 8.93 -0.35 -14.09
CA SER A 299 9.97 0.30 -13.32
C SER A 299 9.54 1.67 -12.89
N LEU A 300 9.94 2.05 -11.68
CA LEU A 300 9.87 3.42 -11.19
C LEU A 300 11.26 3.87 -10.77
N THR A 301 11.49 5.18 -10.82
CA THR A 301 12.69 5.80 -10.28
C THR A 301 12.29 6.72 -9.14
N THR A 302 12.95 6.57 -8.00
CA THR A 302 12.73 7.42 -6.83
C THR A 302 13.22 8.84 -7.09
N ALA A 303 12.67 9.80 -6.36
CA ALA A 303 13.13 11.18 -6.41
C ALA A 303 14.59 11.30 -5.97
N PRO A 304 15.32 12.35 -6.40
CA PRO A 304 16.71 12.55 -6.00
C PRO A 304 16.90 12.62 -4.48
N ALA A 305 18.06 12.16 -4.00
CA ALA A 305 18.43 12.32 -2.60
C ALA A 305 18.39 13.80 -2.17
N GLY A 306 17.97 14.06 -0.93
CA GLY A 306 17.73 15.41 -0.42
C GLY A 306 16.35 15.99 -0.76
N THR A 307 15.57 15.34 -1.63
CA THR A 307 14.18 15.73 -1.86
C THR A 307 13.38 15.55 -0.57
N LYS A 308 12.60 16.56 -0.20
CA LYS A 308 11.70 16.54 0.96
C LYS A 308 10.32 16.06 0.53
N ILE A 309 9.83 15.01 1.18
CA ILE A 309 8.48 14.44 0.99
C ILE A 309 7.70 14.45 2.31
N ASN A 310 6.48 13.94 2.30
CA ASN A 310 5.59 13.86 3.47
C ASN A 310 5.38 15.21 4.17
N GLY A 311 5.09 16.26 3.39
CA GLY A 311 4.92 17.60 3.95
C GLY A 311 6.21 18.22 4.51
N GLY A 312 7.37 17.61 4.23
CA GLY A 312 8.69 18.07 4.66
C GLY A 312 9.26 17.33 5.87
N THR A 313 8.54 16.35 6.42
CA THR A 313 8.96 15.57 7.60
C THR A 313 9.98 14.49 7.28
N PHE A 314 10.09 14.08 6.01
CA PHE A 314 11.07 13.10 5.57
C PHE A 314 11.92 13.64 4.41
N THR A 315 13.24 13.53 4.55
CA THR A 315 14.20 13.88 3.51
C THR A 315 14.80 12.59 2.96
N ILE A 316 14.66 12.36 1.65
CA ILE A 316 15.08 11.10 1.03
C ILE A 316 16.61 10.94 1.16
N PRO A 317 17.12 9.90 1.84
CA PRO A 317 18.54 9.65 1.97
C PRO A 317 19.14 9.11 0.65
N ALA A 318 20.46 9.18 0.51
CA ALA A 318 21.17 8.72 -0.70
C ALA A 318 20.91 7.25 -1.06
N VAL A 319 20.63 6.40 -0.07
CA VAL A 319 20.34 4.98 -0.31
C VAL A 319 18.96 4.74 -0.95
N LEU A 320 18.01 5.66 -0.77
CA LEU A 320 16.67 5.59 -1.35
C LEU A 320 16.54 6.49 -2.57
N GLY A 321 17.30 7.58 -2.66
CA GLY A 321 17.15 8.59 -3.71
C GLY A 321 17.83 8.27 -5.03
N GLY A 322 17.16 8.57 -6.14
CA GLY A 322 17.66 8.30 -7.49
C GLY A 322 17.89 6.82 -7.77
N LYS A 323 17.04 5.94 -7.22
CA LYS A 323 17.10 4.49 -7.39
C LYS A 323 16.04 4.02 -8.37
N THR A 324 16.40 3.11 -9.26
CA THR A 324 15.43 2.36 -10.07
C THR A 324 15.01 1.11 -9.30
N PHE A 325 13.73 0.78 -9.35
CA PHE A 325 13.20 -0.49 -8.82
C PHE A 325 12.06 -0.99 -9.71
N HIS A 326 11.70 -2.27 -9.57
CA HIS A 326 10.80 -2.95 -10.52
C HIS A 326 9.54 -3.51 -9.85
N PRO A 327 8.57 -2.66 -9.47
CA PRO A 327 7.38 -3.10 -8.75
C PRO A 327 6.33 -3.74 -9.66
N PHE A 328 6.36 -3.46 -10.96
CA PHE A 328 5.27 -3.83 -11.88
C PHE A 328 3.91 -3.30 -11.40
N SER A 329 3.89 -2.01 -11.05
CA SER A 329 2.72 -1.27 -10.60
C SER A 329 2.94 0.23 -10.76
N ASP A 330 1.87 0.94 -11.08
CA ASP A 330 1.76 2.39 -11.04
C ASP A 330 1.31 2.94 -9.68
N PHE A 331 0.91 2.07 -8.75
CA PHE A 331 0.34 2.42 -7.44
C PHE A 331 -0.84 3.40 -7.53
N LEU A 332 -1.65 3.31 -8.59
CA LEU A 332 -2.84 4.12 -8.79
C LEU A 332 -4.11 3.31 -8.51
N LEU A 333 -5.21 4.02 -8.24
CA LEU A 333 -6.54 3.45 -8.09
C LEU A 333 -7.24 3.22 -9.43
N HIS A 334 -7.63 1.97 -9.69
CA HIS A 334 -8.35 1.58 -10.91
C HIS A 334 -9.66 0.84 -10.62
N ASP A 335 -10.69 1.08 -11.43
CA ASP A 335 -11.87 0.20 -11.48
C ASP A 335 -11.67 -0.88 -12.55
N VAL A 336 -11.08 -2.00 -12.14
CA VAL A 336 -10.91 -3.20 -12.97
C VAL A 336 -12.07 -4.18 -12.81
N GLY A 337 -13.24 -3.72 -12.35
CA GLY A 337 -14.45 -4.52 -12.15
C GLY A 337 -14.37 -5.56 -11.03
N THR A 338 -13.31 -5.52 -10.22
CA THR A 338 -13.19 -6.23 -8.94
C THR A 338 -13.21 -5.25 -7.78
N GLY A 339 -13.85 -4.10 -7.92
CA GLY A 339 -14.07 -3.19 -6.81
C GLY A 339 -14.85 -3.86 -5.68
N ASP A 340 -14.49 -3.56 -4.44
CA ASP A 340 -15.09 -4.15 -3.25
C ASP A 340 -16.30 -3.37 -2.70
N GLY A 341 -16.66 -2.25 -3.34
CA GLY A 341 -17.76 -1.38 -2.95
C GLY A 341 -17.49 -0.54 -1.68
N ILE A 342 -16.29 -0.64 -1.10
CA ILE A 342 -15.88 0.06 0.12
C ILE A 342 -15.10 1.33 -0.26
N VAL A 343 -15.42 2.45 0.37
CA VAL A 343 -14.69 3.72 0.20
C VAL A 343 -13.54 3.86 1.19
N ILE A 344 -12.68 4.86 1.01
CA ILE A 344 -11.77 5.31 2.08
C ILE A 344 -12.63 5.92 3.21
N ALA A 345 -12.70 5.23 4.36
CA ALA A 345 -13.38 5.74 5.55
C ALA A 345 -12.49 6.77 6.23
N ALA A 346 -12.86 8.05 6.07
CA ALA A 346 -11.95 9.14 6.39
C ALA A 346 -11.69 9.30 7.90
N GLN A 347 -12.64 8.92 8.76
CA GLN A 347 -12.42 8.92 10.21
C GLN A 347 -11.52 7.76 10.64
N GLU A 348 -11.70 6.57 10.06
CA GLU A 348 -10.83 5.41 10.32
C GLU A 348 -9.36 5.71 10.03
N HIS A 349 -9.09 6.29 8.85
CA HIS A 349 -7.72 6.43 8.37
C HIS A 349 -7.01 7.73 8.75
N TYR A 350 -7.75 8.74 9.21
CA TYR A 350 -7.21 10.07 9.51
C TYR A 350 -7.64 10.62 10.88
N GLY A 351 -8.38 9.83 11.65
CA GLY A 351 -8.91 10.19 12.95
C GLY A 351 -10.10 11.17 12.90
N PRO A 352 -10.82 11.34 14.02
CA PRO A 352 -12.01 12.19 14.09
C PRO A 352 -11.73 13.67 13.84
N LYS A 353 -10.49 14.12 14.11
CA LYS A 353 -10.05 15.51 13.92
C LYS A 353 -9.79 15.88 12.46
N MET A 354 -9.75 14.92 11.53
CA MET A 354 -9.53 15.19 10.11
C MET A 354 -10.48 16.27 9.56
N ARG A 355 -11.76 16.26 9.97
CA ARG A 355 -12.76 17.23 9.51
C ARG A 355 -12.55 18.65 10.05
N THR A 356 -11.69 18.82 11.05
CA THR A 356 -11.38 20.12 11.68
C THR A 356 -10.16 20.79 11.04
N ILE A 357 -9.43 20.07 10.19
CA ILE A 357 -8.20 20.54 9.54
C ILE A 357 -8.50 20.79 8.06
N SER A 358 -8.03 21.93 7.55
CA SER A 358 -8.06 22.20 6.12
C SER A 358 -6.88 21.52 5.43
N TRP A 359 -7.15 20.42 4.73
CA TRP A 359 -6.15 19.65 3.98
C TRP A 359 -6.03 20.15 2.56
N LYS A 360 -4.81 20.54 2.14
CA LYS A 360 -4.57 21.02 0.79
C LYS A 360 -4.96 19.95 -0.25
N ASN A 361 -5.69 20.31 -1.30
CA ASN A 361 -6.08 19.40 -2.41
C ASN A 361 -6.92 18.17 -2.02
N LEU A 362 -7.35 18.01 -0.77
CA LEU A 362 -8.22 16.91 -0.37
C LEU A 362 -9.63 17.12 -0.92
N SER A 363 -10.20 16.09 -1.54
CA SER A 363 -11.59 16.05 -1.98
C SER A 363 -12.31 14.91 -1.25
N ILE A 364 -13.34 15.26 -0.47
CA ILE A 364 -14.18 14.24 0.19
C ILE A 364 -14.96 13.41 -0.85
N GLN A 365 -15.27 14.01 -2.00
CA GLN A 365 -15.90 13.29 -3.10
C GLN A 365 -14.94 12.24 -3.68
N ASP A 366 -13.65 12.57 -3.82
CA ASP A 366 -12.65 11.63 -4.34
C ASP A 366 -12.52 10.41 -3.42
N LEU A 367 -12.60 10.60 -2.10
CA LEU A 367 -12.63 9.50 -1.13
C LEU A 367 -13.86 8.59 -1.37
N GLN A 368 -15.04 9.18 -1.62
CA GLN A 368 -16.27 8.44 -1.91
C GLN A 368 -16.22 7.70 -3.26
N ASP A 369 -15.54 8.27 -4.25
CA ASP A 369 -15.42 7.68 -5.59
C ASP A 369 -14.45 6.48 -5.64
N THR A 370 -13.80 6.15 -4.52
CA THR A 370 -12.95 4.96 -4.39
C THR A 370 -13.71 3.65 -4.20
N ALA A 371 -15.05 3.68 -4.07
CA ALA A 371 -15.87 2.49 -3.77
C ALA A 371 -15.49 1.25 -4.60
N ASN A 372 -15.38 1.42 -5.92
CA ASN A 372 -15.04 0.32 -6.83
C ASN A 372 -13.59 0.33 -7.32
N ARG A 373 -12.77 1.26 -6.83
CA ARG A 373 -11.37 1.35 -7.23
C ARG A 373 -10.47 0.62 -6.26
N ILE A 374 -9.46 -0.07 -6.77
CA ILE A 374 -8.45 -0.77 -5.97
C ILE A 374 -7.08 -0.36 -6.52
N ARG A 375 -6.11 -0.20 -5.61
CA ARG A 375 -4.71 0.09 -5.96
C ARG A 375 -4.16 -1.05 -6.82
N THR A 376 -3.44 -0.71 -7.89
CA THR A 376 -2.65 -1.70 -8.63
C THR A 376 -1.61 -2.32 -7.69
N ALA A 377 -1.83 -3.55 -7.23
CA ALA A 377 -0.84 -4.24 -6.39
C ALA A 377 0.44 -4.51 -7.21
N PRO A 378 1.63 -4.29 -6.63
CA PRO A 378 2.88 -4.58 -7.31
C PRO A 378 3.03 -6.09 -7.54
N LEU A 379 3.45 -6.48 -8.74
CA LEU A 379 3.66 -7.90 -9.09
C LEU A 379 5.05 -8.41 -8.68
N TRP A 380 5.92 -7.57 -8.12
CA TRP A 380 7.16 -8.03 -7.51
C TRP A 380 6.91 -9.05 -6.38
N GLY A 381 7.62 -10.16 -6.37
CA GLY A 381 7.36 -11.24 -5.43
C GLY A 381 6.00 -11.94 -5.57
N VAL A 382 5.22 -11.71 -6.64
CA VAL A 382 3.91 -12.36 -6.83
C VAL A 382 4.04 -13.89 -6.90
N ARG A 383 5.19 -14.42 -7.29
CA ARG A 383 5.46 -15.87 -7.26
C ARG A 383 5.40 -16.49 -5.86
N MET A 384 5.49 -15.67 -4.81
CA MET A 384 5.37 -16.12 -3.41
C MET A 384 3.92 -16.12 -2.92
N GLN A 385 2.98 -15.61 -3.71
CA GLN A 385 1.56 -15.54 -3.36
C GLN A 385 0.80 -16.76 -3.89
N THR A 386 0.05 -17.40 -3.00
CA THR A 386 -0.87 -18.51 -3.36
C THR A 386 -2.32 -18.06 -3.51
N ARG A 387 -2.63 -16.84 -3.04
CA ARG A 387 -3.93 -16.18 -3.18
C ARG A 387 -3.69 -14.80 -3.79
N LEU A 388 -4.42 -14.49 -4.84
CA LEU A 388 -4.25 -13.30 -5.66
C LEU A 388 -5.48 -12.41 -5.58
N MET A 389 -5.32 -11.17 -6.06
CA MET A 389 -6.28 -10.06 -5.96
C MET A 389 -6.46 -9.58 -4.51
N HIS A 390 -7.07 -8.41 -4.34
CA HIS A 390 -7.29 -7.82 -3.02
C HIS A 390 -8.07 -8.73 -2.07
N ASP A 391 -9.02 -9.52 -2.57
CA ASP A 391 -9.86 -10.42 -1.77
C ASP A 391 -9.24 -11.81 -1.51
N GLY A 392 -8.14 -12.15 -2.17
CA GLY A 392 -7.51 -13.46 -2.08
C GLY A 392 -8.31 -14.60 -2.71
N ALA A 393 -9.33 -14.30 -3.53
CA ALA A 393 -10.23 -15.32 -4.08
C ALA A 393 -9.71 -15.98 -5.38
N SER A 394 -8.58 -15.53 -5.92
CA SER A 394 -7.97 -16.11 -7.13
C SER A 394 -6.79 -17.01 -6.78
N LEU A 395 -6.81 -18.25 -7.25
CA LEU A 395 -5.79 -19.27 -6.94
C LEU A 395 -4.78 -19.51 -8.06
N THR A 396 -5.01 -18.93 -9.25
CA THR A 396 -4.11 -19.02 -10.39
C THR A 396 -3.98 -17.66 -11.07
N PHE A 397 -2.88 -17.43 -11.78
CA PHE A 397 -2.74 -16.23 -12.63
C PHE A 397 -3.85 -16.14 -13.67
N ARG A 398 -4.31 -17.27 -14.20
CA ARG A 398 -5.45 -17.31 -15.13
C ARG A 398 -6.71 -16.75 -14.48
N ASP A 399 -7.05 -17.19 -13.28
CA ASP A 399 -8.25 -16.74 -12.58
C ASP A 399 -8.17 -15.26 -12.25
N ALA A 400 -7.01 -14.79 -11.78
CA ALA A 400 -6.78 -13.37 -11.51
C ALA A 400 -6.94 -12.51 -12.78
N ILE A 401 -6.28 -12.89 -13.88
CA ILE A 401 -6.36 -12.16 -15.16
C ILE A 401 -7.80 -12.14 -15.68
N LEU A 402 -8.52 -13.26 -15.64
CA LEU A 402 -9.89 -13.33 -16.17
C LEU A 402 -10.91 -12.52 -15.36
N ARG A 403 -10.61 -12.22 -14.08
CA ARG A 403 -11.43 -11.35 -13.24
C ARG A 403 -11.24 -9.85 -13.54
N HIS A 404 -10.18 -9.46 -14.23
CA HIS A 404 -10.03 -8.08 -14.68
C HIS A 404 -11.09 -7.75 -15.75
N LYS A 405 -11.89 -6.72 -15.48
CA LYS A 405 -12.95 -6.12 -16.32
C LYS A 405 -12.77 -4.59 -16.30
N GLY A 406 -13.85 -3.82 -16.48
CA GLY A 406 -13.83 -2.36 -16.38
C GLY A 406 -12.75 -1.76 -17.28
N GLU A 407 -11.88 -0.93 -16.68
CA GLU A 407 -10.73 -0.31 -17.35
C GLU A 407 -9.80 -1.34 -18.04
N ALA A 408 -9.66 -2.53 -17.46
CA ALA A 408 -8.82 -3.61 -17.98
C ALA A 408 -9.53 -4.57 -18.94
N GLY A 409 -10.81 -4.36 -19.27
CA GLY A 409 -11.63 -5.29 -20.06
C GLY A 409 -11.01 -5.64 -21.42
N GLU A 410 -10.48 -4.66 -22.14
CA GLU A 410 -9.83 -4.90 -23.44
C GLU A 410 -8.52 -5.70 -23.31
N VAL A 411 -7.74 -5.45 -22.26
CA VAL A 411 -6.51 -6.19 -21.97
C VAL A 411 -6.85 -7.67 -21.72
N THR A 412 -7.91 -7.94 -20.95
CA THR A 412 -8.44 -9.29 -20.71
C THR A 412 -8.91 -9.97 -22.01
N GLU A 413 -9.59 -9.26 -22.90
CA GLU A 413 -9.98 -9.81 -24.21
C GLU A 413 -8.76 -10.16 -25.08
N ARG A 414 -7.72 -9.33 -25.09
CA ARG A 414 -6.46 -9.63 -25.79
C ARG A 414 -5.80 -10.87 -25.21
N TYR A 415 -5.75 -10.99 -23.88
CA TYR A 415 -5.29 -12.20 -23.20
C TYR A 415 -6.06 -13.45 -23.63
N GLN A 416 -7.40 -13.38 -23.70
CA GLN A 416 -8.22 -14.51 -24.12
C GLN A 416 -7.88 -15.02 -25.52
N ARG A 417 -7.53 -14.09 -26.45
CA ARG A 417 -7.13 -14.38 -27.83
C ARG A 417 -5.71 -14.93 -27.98
N LEU A 418 -4.88 -14.89 -26.93
CA LEU A 418 -3.54 -15.49 -26.97
C LEU A 418 -3.62 -17.01 -27.20
N SER A 419 -2.64 -17.54 -27.93
CA SER A 419 -2.44 -18.97 -28.06
C SER A 419 -2.11 -19.60 -26.70
N HIS A 420 -2.26 -20.92 -26.59
CA HIS A 420 -1.86 -21.65 -25.39
C HIS A 420 -0.40 -21.35 -25.01
N GLN A 421 0.52 -21.41 -25.98
CA GLN A 421 1.93 -21.15 -25.73
C GLN A 421 2.21 -19.72 -25.23
N GLN A 422 1.51 -18.72 -25.76
CA GLN A 422 1.66 -17.33 -25.30
C GLN A 422 1.16 -17.13 -23.87
N LYS A 423 0.09 -17.85 -23.47
CA LYS A 423 -0.42 -17.83 -22.08
C LYS A 423 0.59 -18.48 -21.13
N GLU A 424 1.16 -19.63 -21.51
CA GLU A 424 2.22 -20.28 -20.72
C GLU A 424 3.47 -19.42 -20.62
N ASP A 425 3.91 -18.78 -21.71
CA ASP A 425 5.03 -17.85 -21.69
C ASP A 425 4.75 -16.67 -20.73
N LEU A 426 3.55 -16.09 -20.77
CA LEU A 426 3.13 -15.03 -19.84
C LEU A 426 3.15 -15.51 -18.39
N PHE A 427 2.66 -16.72 -18.10
CA PHE A 427 2.70 -17.28 -16.75
C PHE A 427 4.12 -17.53 -16.27
N GLN A 428 5.02 -18.01 -17.13
CA GLN A 428 6.43 -18.15 -16.80
C GLN A 428 7.08 -16.81 -16.45
N PHE A 429 6.71 -15.74 -17.16
CA PHE A 429 7.14 -14.39 -16.84
C PHE A 429 6.63 -13.93 -15.48
N LEU A 430 5.33 -14.10 -15.18
CA LEU A 430 4.76 -13.73 -13.88
C LEU A 430 5.37 -14.55 -12.72
N SER A 431 5.61 -15.85 -12.92
CA SER A 431 6.31 -16.70 -11.96
C SER A 431 7.76 -16.25 -11.73
N SER A 432 8.35 -15.49 -12.66
CA SER A 432 9.69 -14.91 -12.44
C SER A 432 9.67 -13.69 -11.54
N LEU A 433 8.51 -13.05 -11.33
CA LEU A 433 8.39 -11.79 -10.59
C LEU A 433 8.38 -11.97 -9.08
#